data_AF-W5TNX8-F1
#
_entry.id   AF-W5TNX8-F1
#
_cell.length_a   1.000
_cell.length_b   1.000
_cell.length_c   1.000
_cell.angle_alpha   90.00
_cell.angle_beta   90.00
_cell.angle_gamma   90.00
#
_symmetry.space_group_name_H-M   'P 1'
#
loop_
_entity.id
_entity.type
_entity.pdbx_description
1 polymer ?
#
loop_
_entity_poly.entity_id
_entity_poly.type
_entity_poly.pdbx_seq_one_letter_code
_entity_poly.pdbx_strand_id
1 'polypeptide(L)'
;MSDYDGSASLPAESLCLAARALGDRVRAVVLHSPRPVFLFYLAQTFDQLGARCARGLRPDPATPAEQLCLYLMLTDVERGATGIDLSRERTRLTHGTDADIRAEVRAITGKSGDAYDFIALGDVLAAGGMGAFFAPFDSTDMVA
;
A
#
# COMPACT_ATOMS: atom_id res chain seq x y z
N MET A 1 11.59 31.75 22.72
CA MET A 1 12.49 30.59 22.56
C MET A 1 11.84 29.39 23.23
N SER A 2 10.95 28.74 22.48
CA SER A 2 10.57 27.32 22.57
C SER A 2 9.37 27.14 21.63
N ASP A 3 9.65 27.22 20.33
CA ASP A 3 8.75 26.73 19.29
C ASP A 3 8.98 25.22 19.20
N TYR A 4 8.29 24.48 20.05
CA TYR A 4 8.26 23.02 19.96
C TYR A 4 7.24 22.65 18.88
N ASP A 5 7.65 22.75 17.61
CA ASP A 5 6.90 22.28 16.45
C ASP A 5 7.00 20.74 16.34
N GLY A 6 6.50 20.07 17.38
CA GLY A 6 6.58 18.62 17.59
C GLY A 6 5.36 17.85 17.09
N SER A 7 4.56 18.43 16.20
CA SER A 7 3.29 17.85 15.76
C SER A 7 3.23 17.74 14.24
N ALA A 8 3.65 16.57 13.72
CA ALA A 8 3.19 15.90 12.48
C ALA A 8 4.27 15.22 11.59
N SER A 9 5.46 14.85 12.10
CA SER A 9 6.44 14.09 11.28
C SER A 9 6.35 12.55 11.42
N LEU A 10 5.68 12.06 12.48
CA LEU A 10 5.49 10.62 12.75
C LEU A 10 4.82 9.81 11.62
N PRO A 11 3.82 10.30 10.86
CA PRO A 11 3.19 9.48 9.83
C PRO A 11 4.11 9.26 8.63
N ALA A 12 4.93 10.23 8.24
CA ALA A 12 5.81 10.10 7.08
C ALA A 12 6.94 9.10 7.34
N GLU A 13 7.60 9.19 8.49
CA GLU A 13 8.66 8.25 8.88
C GLU A 13 8.13 6.82 9.08
N SER A 14 6.99 6.67 9.77
CA SER A 14 6.35 5.37 9.97
C SER A 14 5.94 4.73 8.64
N LEU A 15 5.41 5.53 7.70
CA LEU A 15 5.09 5.07 6.36
C LEU A 15 6.35 4.67 5.57
N CYS A 16 7.46 5.40 5.71
CA CYS A 16 8.73 5.02 5.08
C CYS A 16 9.23 3.66 5.59
N LEU A 17 9.15 3.44 6.92
CA LEU A 17 9.54 2.17 7.54
C LEU A 17 8.62 1.03 7.07
N ALA A 18 7.31 1.25 7.02
CA ALA A 18 6.35 0.27 6.53
C ALA A 18 6.60 -0.07 5.04
N ALA A 19 6.85 0.93 4.20
CA ALA A 19 7.19 0.72 2.79
C ALA A 19 8.41 -0.19 2.62
N ARG A 20 9.47 0.09 3.39
CA ARG A 20 10.69 -0.72 3.36
C ARG A 20 10.45 -2.15 3.84
N ALA A 21 9.80 -2.30 4.99
CA ALA A 21 9.51 -3.61 5.58
C ALA A 21 8.64 -4.48 4.67
N LEU A 22 7.59 -3.91 4.07
CA LEU A 22 6.71 -4.62 3.14
C LEU A 22 7.43 -4.94 1.83
N GLY A 23 8.21 -4.00 1.26
CA GLY A 23 9.03 -4.25 0.08
C GLY A 23 10.03 -5.39 0.28
N ASP A 24 10.70 -5.44 1.43
CA ASP A 24 11.64 -6.52 1.76
C ASP A 24 10.94 -7.87 1.94
N ARG A 25 9.74 -7.90 2.55
CA ARG A 25 8.90 -9.11 2.64
C ARG A 25 8.48 -9.62 1.26
N VAL A 26 8.10 -8.73 0.34
CA VAL A 26 7.78 -9.12 -1.04
C VAL A 26 9.01 -9.70 -1.73
N ARG A 27 10.15 -9.03 -1.68
CA ARG A 27 11.41 -9.50 -2.29
C ARG A 27 11.84 -10.88 -1.80
N ALA A 28 11.63 -11.16 -0.51
CA ALA A 28 11.94 -12.47 0.07
C ALA A 28 11.17 -13.63 -0.58
N VAL A 29 10.00 -13.36 -1.17
CA VAL A 29 9.13 -14.39 -1.78
C VAL A 29 9.09 -14.34 -3.31
N VAL A 30 9.66 -13.30 -3.96
CA VAL A 30 9.66 -13.12 -5.42
C VAL A 30 10.13 -14.38 -6.17
N LEU A 31 11.27 -14.94 -5.78
CA LEU A 31 11.89 -16.09 -6.48
C LEU A 31 11.14 -17.42 -6.27
N HIS A 32 10.22 -17.46 -5.31
CA HIS A 32 9.43 -18.65 -4.98
C HIS A 32 7.99 -18.57 -5.49
N SER A 33 7.62 -17.44 -6.10
CA SER A 33 6.28 -17.22 -6.62
C SER A 33 6.17 -17.70 -8.07
N PRO A 34 5.00 -18.24 -8.47
CA PRO A 34 4.69 -18.47 -9.88
C PRO A 34 4.59 -17.15 -10.69
N ARG A 35 4.56 -16.00 -10.02
CA ARG A 35 4.39 -14.65 -10.62
C ARG A 35 5.51 -13.69 -10.18
N PRO A 36 6.79 -14.00 -10.48
CA PRO A 36 7.93 -13.22 -10.00
C PRO A 36 7.91 -11.77 -10.52
N VAL A 37 7.41 -11.55 -11.74
CA VAL A 37 7.32 -10.22 -12.36
C VAL A 37 6.31 -9.33 -11.63
N PHE A 38 5.14 -9.86 -11.26
CA PHE A 38 4.13 -9.11 -10.51
C PHE A 38 4.67 -8.66 -9.15
N LEU A 39 5.27 -9.60 -8.40
CA LEU A 39 5.86 -9.30 -7.10
C LEU A 39 7.05 -8.35 -7.20
N PHE A 40 7.84 -8.44 -8.26
CA PHE A 40 8.90 -7.48 -8.54
C PHE A 40 8.34 -6.06 -8.68
N TYR A 41 7.29 -5.87 -9.49
CA TYR A 41 6.66 -4.57 -9.63
C TYR A 41 6.00 -4.10 -8.34
N LEU A 42 5.39 -4.99 -7.57
CA LEU A 42 4.82 -4.66 -6.26
C LEU A 42 5.89 -4.16 -5.28
N ALA A 43 7.05 -4.83 -5.21
CA ALA A 43 8.19 -4.37 -4.40
C ALA A 43 8.71 -3.00 -4.86
N GLN A 44 8.78 -2.78 -6.19
CA GLN A 44 9.18 -1.50 -6.76
C GLN A 44 8.19 -0.38 -6.40
N THR A 45 6.88 -0.66 -6.39
CA THR A 45 5.85 0.30 -5.98
C THR A 45 6.02 0.72 -4.52
N PHE A 46 6.35 -0.21 -3.62
CA PHE A 46 6.70 0.14 -2.23
C PHE A 46 7.91 1.09 -2.15
N ASP A 47 8.98 0.84 -2.91
CA ASP A 47 10.14 1.74 -2.93
C ASP A 47 9.79 3.15 -3.38
N GLN A 48 8.97 3.26 -4.44
CA GLN A 48 8.55 4.54 -4.99
C GLN A 48 7.72 5.34 -3.98
N LEU A 49 6.77 4.69 -3.30
CA LEU A 49 5.96 5.31 -2.26
C LEU A 49 6.81 5.71 -1.06
N GLY A 50 7.72 4.83 -0.61
CA GLY A 50 8.66 5.13 0.47
C GLY A 50 9.54 6.34 0.14
N ALA A 51 10.05 6.44 -1.10
CA ALA A 51 10.83 7.60 -1.54
C ALA A 51 10.00 8.90 -1.61
N ARG A 52 8.72 8.82 -1.98
CA ARG A 52 7.79 9.98 -1.93
C ARG A 52 7.58 10.43 -0.48
N CYS A 53 7.28 9.49 0.43
CA CYS A 53 7.12 9.77 1.85
C CYS A 53 8.38 10.38 2.47
N ALA A 54 9.58 9.88 2.13
CA ALA A 54 10.84 10.39 2.64
C ALA A 54 11.13 11.84 2.21
N ARG A 55 10.55 12.27 1.08
CA ARG A 55 10.61 13.67 0.60
C ARG A 55 9.51 14.55 1.20
N GLY A 56 8.69 14.02 2.11
CA GLY A 56 7.51 14.72 2.65
C GLY A 56 6.41 14.92 1.61
N LEU A 57 6.49 14.26 0.45
CA LEU A 57 5.45 14.32 -0.56
C LEU A 57 4.27 13.47 -0.11
N ARG A 58 3.06 14.02 -0.25
CA ARG A 58 1.85 13.27 0.01
C ARG A 58 1.71 12.16 -1.04
N PRO A 59 1.49 10.90 -0.63
CA PRO A 59 1.26 9.83 -1.58
C PRO A 59 -0.13 10.02 -2.20
N ASP A 60 -0.15 10.41 -3.47
CA ASP A 60 -1.33 10.43 -4.32
C ASP A 60 -1.22 9.23 -5.28
N PRO A 61 -1.98 8.15 -5.05
CA PRO A 61 -1.85 6.94 -5.84
C PRO A 61 -2.39 7.17 -7.25
N ALA A 62 -1.54 6.98 -8.27
CA ALA A 62 -1.93 7.13 -9.67
C ALA A 62 -2.40 5.82 -10.31
N THR A 63 -2.19 4.68 -9.65
CA THR A 63 -2.50 3.34 -10.15
C THR A 63 -3.13 2.48 -9.05
N PRO A 64 -3.90 1.44 -9.40
CA PRO A 64 -4.39 0.45 -8.42
C PRO A 64 -3.27 -0.18 -7.58
N ALA A 65 -2.11 -0.43 -8.18
CA ALA A 65 -0.93 -0.95 -7.49
C ALA A 65 -0.39 0.01 -6.42
N GLU A 66 -0.24 1.30 -6.74
CA GLU A 66 0.17 2.31 -5.77
C GLU A 66 -0.84 2.40 -4.62
N GLN A 67 -2.12 2.33 -4.94
CA GLN A 67 -3.18 2.43 -3.95
C GLN A 67 -3.22 1.23 -3.00
N LEU A 68 -3.04 0.01 -3.52
CA LEU A 68 -2.90 -1.20 -2.73
C LEU A 68 -1.68 -1.11 -1.79
N CYS A 69 -0.52 -0.76 -2.33
CA CYS A 69 0.71 -0.66 -1.55
C CYS A 69 0.56 0.37 -0.42
N LEU A 70 -0.05 1.52 -0.72
CA LEU A 70 -0.32 2.55 0.27
C LEU A 70 -1.30 2.09 1.36
N TYR A 71 -2.36 1.35 0.99
CA TYR A 71 -3.27 0.73 1.95
C TYR A 71 -2.56 -0.24 2.89
N LEU A 72 -1.68 -1.09 2.35
CA LEU A 72 -0.90 -2.04 3.13
C LEU A 72 0.08 -1.32 4.07
N MET A 73 0.75 -0.26 3.59
CA MET A 73 1.62 0.58 4.43
C MET A 73 0.86 1.19 5.61
N LEU A 74 -0.31 1.79 5.37
CA LEU A 74 -1.15 2.38 6.43
C LEU A 74 -1.60 1.32 7.44
N THR A 75 -2.00 0.15 6.96
CA THR A 75 -2.46 -0.95 7.81
C THR A 75 -1.31 -1.51 8.66
N ASP A 76 -0.10 -1.62 8.11
CA ASP A 76 1.10 -2.06 8.86
C ASP A 76 1.47 -1.04 9.96
N VAL A 77 1.37 0.26 9.68
CA VAL A 77 1.55 1.32 10.69
C VAL A 77 0.47 1.27 11.79
N GLU A 78 -0.81 1.11 11.43
CA GLU A 78 -1.91 0.97 12.41
C GLU A 78 -1.70 -0.26 13.32
N ARG A 79 -1.18 -1.37 12.78
CA ARG A 79 -0.88 -2.59 13.56
C ARG A 79 0.32 -2.39 14.50
N GLY A 80 1.33 -1.65 14.07
CA GLY A 80 2.56 -1.41 14.84
C GLY A 80 2.44 -0.32 15.90
N ALA A 81 1.51 0.62 15.74
CA ALA A 81 1.37 1.78 16.61
C ALA A 81 0.05 1.76 17.39
N THR A 82 0.11 1.40 18.68
CA THR A 82 -1.03 1.56 19.59
C THR A 82 -1.39 3.05 19.72
N GLY A 83 -2.52 3.45 19.13
CA GLY A 83 -3.12 4.77 19.31
C GLY A 83 -2.99 5.76 18.15
N ILE A 84 -2.38 5.37 17.02
CA ILE A 84 -2.43 6.20 15.79
C ILE A 84 -3.67 5.79 14.98
N ASP A 85 -4.71 6.63 15.00
CA ASP A 85 -5.88 6.45 14.15
C ASP A 85 -5.63 7.04 12.76
N LEU A 86 -5.21 6.18 11.82
CA LEU A 86 -5.08 6.53 10.40
C LEU A 86 -6.36 6.30 9.60
N SER A 87 -7.49 5.96 10.26
CA SER A 87 -8.75 5.64 9.59
C SER A 87 -9.23 6.76 8.69
N ARG A 88 -8.98 8.02 9.06
CA ARG A 88 -9.39 9.19 8.26
C ARG A 88 -8.56 9.34 6.98
N GLU A 89 -7.26 9.10 7.04
CA GLU A 89 -6.39 9.15 5.85
C GLU A 89 -6.64 7.92 4.97
N ARG A 90 -6.86 6.75 5.59
CA ARG A 90 -7.31 5.54 4.90
C ARG A 90 -8.61 5.79 4.12
N THR A 91 -9.63 6.35 4.76
CA THR A 91 -10.93 6.64 4.14
C THR A 91 -10.81 7.61 2.97
N ARG A 92 -9.90 8.59 3.05
CA ARG A 92 -9.64 9.53 1.95
C ARG A 92 -8.95 8.87 0.78
N LEU A 93 -7.96 8.03 1.05
CA LEU A 93 -7.19 7.31 0.02
C LEU A 93 -7.97 6.17 -0.62
N THR A 94 -8.99 5.64 0.05
CA THR A 94 -9.88 4.60 -0.49
C THR A 94 -11.15 5.13 -1.14
N HIS A 95 -11.38 6.46 -1.18
CA HIS A 95 -12.60 7.01 -1.77
C HIS A 95 -12.59 6.99 -3.31
N GLY A 96 -11.42 6.85 -3.95
CA GLY A 96 -11.28 6.75 -5.41
C GLY A 96 -11.17 5.32 -5.95
N THR A 97 -11.46 4.30 -5.13
CA THR A 97 -11.22 2.89 -5.49
C THR A 97 -12.48 2.16 -5.88
N ASP A 98 -12.37 1.32 -6.90
CA ASP A 98 -13.29 0.22 -7.16
C ASP A 98 -13.60 -0.56 -5.85
N ALA A 99 -14.88 -0.74 -5.58
CA ALA A 99 -15.36 -1.49 -4.41
C ALA A 99 -14.83 -2.93 -4.40
N ASP A 100 -14.56 -3.50 -5.57
CA ASP A 100 -14.11 -4.88 -5.72
C ASP A 100 -12.67 -5.05 -5.25
N ILE A 101 -11.76 -4.14 -5.64
CA ILE A 101 -10.38 -4.12 -5.16
C ILE A 101 -10.36 -3.97 -3.62
N ARG A 102 -11.23 -3.11 -3.06
CA ARG A 102 -11.32 -2.94 -1.60
C ARG A 102 -11.81 -4.20 -0.88
N ALA A 103 -12.83 -4.86 -1.43
CA ALA A 103 -13.37 -6.10 -0.85
C ALA A 103 -12.32 -7.22 -0.87
N GLU A 104 -11.58 -7.32 -1.97
CA GLU A 104 -10.56 -8.34 -2.19
C GLU A 104 -9.34 -8.12 -1.29
N VAL A 105 -8.86 -6.88 -1.19
CA VAL A 105 -7.80 -6.48 -0.24
C VAL A 105 -8.23 -6.74 1.20
N ARG A 106 -9.48 -6.43 1.56
CA ARG A 106 -10.00 -6.71 2.90
C ARG A 106 -10.08 -8.22 3.18
N ALA A 107 -10.45 -9.03 2.19
CA ALA A 107 -10.49 -10.48 2.33
C ALA A 107 -9.10 -11.09 2.57
N ILE A 108 -8.07 -10.56 1.89
CA ILE A 108 -6.68 -11.05 2.01
C ILE A 108 -6.06 -10.60 3.35
N THR A 109 -6.27 -9.34 3.73
CA THR A 109 -5.74 -8.77 4.98
C THR A 109 -6.46 -9.28 6.23
N GLY A 110 -7.71 -9.71 6.11
CA GLY A 110 -8.50 -10.30 7.20
C GLY A 110 -8.25 -11.79 7.44
N LYS A 111 -7.72 -12.53 6.45
CA LYS A 111 -7.41 -13.97 6.60
C LYS A 111 -6.03 -14.25 7.19
N SER A 112 -5.07 -13.35 6.99
CA SER A 112 -3.69 -13.59 7.41
C SER A 112 -3.43 -12.95 8.77
N GLY A 113 -3.56 -13.77 9.81
CA GLY A 113 -3.54 -13.37 11.22
C GLY A 113 -2.20 -12.87 11.78
N ASP A 114 -1.22 -12.49 10.95
CA ASP A 114 -0.06 -11.68 11.40
C ASP A 114 0.86 -11.19 10.26
N ALA A 115 0.87 -11.84 9.08
CA ALA A 115 1.73 -11.46 7.95
C ALA A 115 0.96 -11.48 6.62
N TYR A 116 1.19 -10.51 5.74
CA TYR A 116 0.56 -10.47 4.42
C TYR A 116 1.08 -11.61 3.53
N ASP A 117 0.18 -12.45 3.00
CA ASP A 117 0.53 -13.44 1.98
C ASP A 117 0.55 -12.77 0.59
N PHE A 118 1.73 -12.31 0.19
CA PHE A 118 1.93 -11.65 -1.10
C PHE A 118 1.81 -12.60 -2.29
N ILE A 119 2.04 -13.90 -2.11
CA ILE A 119 1.86 -14.89 -3.18
C ILE A 119 0.36 -15.04 -3.47
N ALA A 120 -0.46 -15.24 -2.43
CA ALA A 120 -1.91 -15.31 -2.57
C ALA A 120 -2.49 -14.01 -3.14
N LEU A 121 -1.97 -12.85 -2.72
CA LEU A 121 -2.35 -11.55 -3.27
C LEU A 121 -2.05 -11.45 -4.77
N GLY A 122 -0.88 -11.91 -5.20
CA GLY A 122 -0.51 -11.94 -6.61
C GLY A 122 -1.40 -12.86 -7.44
N ASP A 123 -1.77 -14.02 -6.92
CA ASP A 123 -2.63 -14.99 -7.62
C ASP A 123 -4.06 -14.47 -7.80
N VAL A 124 -4.61 -13.84 -6.77
CA VAL A 124 -5.94 -13.24 -6.81
C VAL A 124 -6.00 -12.08 -7.81
N LEU A 125 -5.07 -11.14 -7.73
CA LEU A 125 -5.03 -9.98 -8.63
C LEU A 125 -4.69 -10.37 -10.08
N ALA A 126 -3.94 -11.45 -10.28
CA ALA A 126 -3.65 -11.96 -11.62
C ALA A 126 -4.88 -12.52 -12.33
N ALA A 127 -5.88 -13.02 -11.60
CA ALA A 127 -7.13 -13.50 -12.18
C ALA A 127 -7.97 -12.36 -12.81
N GLY A 128 -7.84 -11.13 -12.29
CA GLY A 128 -8.56 -9.94 -12.78
C GLY A 128 -7.90 -9.20 -13.95
N GLY A 129 -6.70 -9.61 -14.39
CA GLY A 129 -5.98 -8.97 -15.50
C GLY A 129 -4.81 -8.08 -15.03
N MET A 130 -3.62 -8.67 -14.96
CA MET A 130 -2.40 -8.04 -14.43
C MET A 130 -2.02 -6.69 -15.06
N GLY A 131 -2.34 -6.47 -16.34
CA GLY A 131 -1.95 -5.25 -17.05
C GLY A 131 -2.71 -4.00 -16.60
N ALA A 132 -3.98 -4.14 -16.23
CA ALA A 132 -4.80 -3.02 -15.76
C ALA A 132 -4.38 -2.56 -14.36
N PHE A 133 -3.81 -3.45 -13.56
CA PHE A 133 -3.43 -3.17 -12.17
C PHE A 133 -2.31 -2.13 -12.03
N PHE A 134 -1.43 -2.03 -13.03
CA PHE A 134 -0.35 -1.05 -13.08
C PHE A 134 -0.64 0.10 -14.06
N ALA A 135 -1.79 0.07 -14.74
CA ALA A 135 -2.21 1.17 -15.58
C ALA A 135 -2.64 2.35 -14.69
N PRO A 136 -2.44 3.61 -15.16
CA PRO A 136 -3.00 4.77 -14.49
C PRO A 136 -4.53 4.65 -14.39
N PHE A 137 -5.12 5.22 -13.33
CA PHE A 137 -6.58 5.38 -13.26
C PHE A 137 -7.07 6.14 -14.49
N ASP A 138 -8.15 5.66 -15.12
CA ASP A 138 -8.79 6.41 -16.19
C ASP A 138 -9.47 7.66 -15.57
N SER A 139 -9.51 8.77 -16.29
CA SER A 139 -10.11 10.04 -15.79
C SER A 139 -11.61 9.90 -15.43
N THR A 140 -12.22 8.77 -15.75
CA THR A 140 -13.62 8.43 -15.46
C THR A 140 -13.77 7.62 -14.17
N ASP A 141 -12.72 6.94 -13.69
CA ASP A 141 -12.74 6.12 -12.47
C ASP A 141 -12.61 6.97 -11.19
N MET A 142 -12.13 8.22 -11.29
CA MET A 142 -12.00 9.13 -10.15
C MET A 142 -13.30 9.87 -9.79
N VAL A 143 -14.44 9.50 -10.39
CA VAL A 143 -15.74 10.09 -10.08
C VAL A 143 -16.78 8.98 -9.83
N ALA A 144 -16.82 8.48 -8.60
CA ALA A 144 -18.00 7.80 -8.03
C ALA A 144 -18.00 7.86 -6.49
#